data_AF-A0A7C3UWT8-F1
#
_entry.id   AF-A0A7C3UWT8-F1
#
_cell.length_a   1.000
_cell.length_b   1.000
_cell.length_c   1.000
_cell.angle_alpha   90.00
_cell.angle_beta   90.00
_cell.angle_gamma   90.00
#
_symmetry.space_group_name_H-M   'P 1'
#
loop_
_entity.id
_entity.type
_entity.pdbx_description
1 polymer ?
#
loop_
_entity_poly.entity_id
_entity_poly.type
_entity_poly.pdbx_seq_one_letter_code
_entity_poly.pdbx_strand_id
1 'polypeptide(L)'
;MTIEEKEVEEYDEEGVIAHLKGKSPEFLEKHLKHREVKEGVRISSELRQWPIQLHLVPSRAPYFQNAELILVADCVPFAYANFHTDFLRGKAIAIGCPKLDDLSAYGEKIKEIISSSGIKSLRVIFIFRKDFLKEGRFYDCSNLL
;
A
#
# COMPACT_ATOMS: atom_id res chain seq x y z
N MET A 1 -21.86 -10.31 15.94
CA MET A 1 -21.16 -9.03 15.77
C MET A 1 -21.71 -8.40 14.51
N THR A 2 -22.49 -7.33 14.64
CA THR A 2 -23.04 -6.58 13.51
C THR A 2 -22.07 -5.44 13.21
N ILE A 3 -21.58 -5.36 11.98
CA ILE A 3 -20.75 -4.24 11.52
C ILE A 3 -21.70 -3.27 10.82
N GLU A 4 -21.87 -2.08 11.38
CA GLU A 4 -22.64 -1.00 10.77
C GLU A 4 -21.68 -0.04 10.05
N GLU A 5 -21.90 0.14 8.75
CA GLU A 5 -21.21 1.15 7.96
C GLU A 5 -21.96 2.48 8.11
N LYS A 6 -21.24 3.52 8.53
CA LYS A 6 -21.77 4.88 8.64
C LYS A 6 -20.76 5.86 8.06
N GLU A 7 -21.20 6.68 7.11
CA GLU A 7 -20.46 7.86 6.71
C GLU A 7 -20.40 8.84 7.91
N VAL A 8 -19.19 9.21 8.29
CA VAL A 8 -18.95 10.14 9.39
C VAL A 8 -18.87 11.53 8.78
N GLU A 9 -19.55 12.50 9.40
CA GLU A 9 -19.46 13.89 8.99
C GLU A 9 -18.01 14.36 9.00
N GLU A 10 -17.69 15.26 8.07
CA GLU A 10 -16.38 15.87 7.99
C GLU A 10 -16.09 16.64 9.29
N TYR A 11 -14.85 16.58 9.74
CA TYR A 11 -14.46 17.13 11.03
C TYR A 11 -14.65 18.66 11.05
N ASP A 12 -15.62 19.15 11.85
CA ASP A 12 -15.89 20.58 12.03
C ASP A 12 -14.80 21.25 12.88
N GLU A 13 -13.80 21.78 12.19
CA GLU A 13 -12.68 22.46 12.82
C GLU A 13 -13.09 23.72 13.56
N GLU A 14 -14.10 24.44 13.06
CA GLU A 14 -14.53 25.73 13.59
C GLU A 14 -15.29 25.55 14.90
N GLY A 15 -16.19 24.56 14.95
CA GLY A 15 -16.92 24.16 16.16
C GLY A 15 -15.99 23.70 17.28
N VAL A 16 -14.95 22.93 16.97
CA VAL A 16 -13.96 22.50 17.97
C VAL A 16 -13.16 23.69 18.51
N ILE A 17 -12.73 24.62 17.65
CA ILE A 17 -12.00 25.82 18.08
C ILE A 17 -12.88 26.70 18.97
N ALA A 18 -14.14 26.91 18.60
CA ALA A 18 -15.09 27.68 19.40
C ALA A 18 -15.32 27.05 20.79
N HIS A 19 -15.44 25.71 20.85
CA HIS A 19 -15.61 24.99 22.11
C HIS A 19 -14.37 25.12 23.03
N LEU A 20 -13.17 25.01 22.46
CA LEU A 20 -11.91 25.13 23.22
C LEU A 20 -11.67 26.55 23.74
N LYS A 21 -12.00 27.58 22.94
CA LYS A 21 -11.96 28.99 23.35
C LYS A 21 -12.79 29.25 24.60
N GLY A 22 -13.97 28.63 24.71
CA GLY A 22 -14.87 28.82 25.85
C GLY A 22 -14.43 28.11 27.14
N LYS A 23 -13.71 26.99 27.04
CA LYS A 23 -13.35 26.15 28.21
C LYS A 23 -11.94 26.37 28.75
N SER A 24 -10.97 26.67 27.89
CA SER A 24 -9.57 26.79 28.31
C SER A 24 -8.80 27.76 27.40
N PRO A 25 -9.08 29.07 27.50
CA PRO A 25 -8.45 30.08 26.67
C PRO A 25 -6.93 30.17 26.86
N GLU A 26 -6.42 29.90 28.07
CA GLU A 26 -4.97 29.92 28.37
C GLU A 26 -4.18 28.80 27.67
N PHE A 27 -4.82 27.66 27.40
CA PHE A 27 -4.18 26.54 26.69
C PHE A 27 -4.42 26.58 25.18
N LEU A 28 -5.30 27.46 24.70
CA LEU A 28 -5.66 27.58 23.29
C LEU A 28 -4.43 27.92 22.43
N GLU A 29 -3.61 28.86 22.86
CA GLU A 29 -2.41 29.27 22.12
C GLU A 29 -1.40 28.12 21.99
N LYS A 30 -1.26 27.30 23.04
CA LYS A 30 -0.42 26.10 23.04
C LYS A 30 -0.98 24.99 22.16
N HIS A 31 -2.31 24.81 22.16
CA HIS A 31 -2.98 23.86 21.28
C HIS A 31 -2.89 24.26 19.80
N LEU A 32 -3.03 25.55 19.48
CA LEU A 32 -2.89 26.06 18.11
C LEU A 32 -1.46 25.94 17.59
N LYS A 33 -0.43 26.18 18.43
CA LYS A 33 0.99 25.98 18.05
C LYS A 33 1.35 24.52 17.73
N HIS A 34 0.76 23.55 18.42
CA HIS A 34 0.95 22.12 18.08
C HIS A 34 0.10 21.68 16.87
N ARG A 35 -0.85 22.53 16.46
CA ARG A 35 -1.84 22.29 15.40
C ARG A 35 -1.54 23.13 14.17
N GLU A 36 -0.29 23.52 13.91
CA GLU A 36 0.07 23.90 12.55
C GLU A 36 -0.26 22.73 11.64
N VAL A 37 -1.42 22.81 10.99
CA VAL A 37 -1.81 21.93 9.89
C VAL A 37 -0.79 22.24 8.83
N LYS A 38 0.29 21.47 8.77
CA LYS A 38 1.08 21.40 7.55
C LYS A 38 0.09 20.95 6.51
N GLU A 39 -0.29 21.87 5.63
CA GLU A 39 -1.18 21.61 4.51
C GLU A 39 -0.57 20.41 3.78
N GLY A 40 -1.20 19.26 3.99
CA GLY A 40 -0.59 17.99 3.66
C GLY A 40 -0.48 17.93 2.14
N VAL A 41 0.74 17.76 1.62
CA VAL A 41 0.92 17.50 0.19
C VAL A 41 0.12 16.25 -0.15
N ARG A 42 -0.99 16.41 -0.87
CA ARG A 42 -1.80 15.29 -1.35
C ARG A 42 -1.05 14.64 -2.51
N ILE A 43 -0.53 13.44 -2.29
CA ILE A 43 0.15 12.65 -3.31
C ILE A 43 -0.90 11.80 -4.05
N SER A 44 -0.90 11.84 -5.38
CA SER A 44 -1.74 10.96 -6.19
C SER A 44 -1.31 9.50 -6.07
N SER A 45 -2.27 8.59 -6.00
CA SER A 45 -1.98 7.16 -5.94
C SER A 45 -1.37 6.67 -7.26
N GLU A 46 -0.23 5.99 -7.17
CA GLU A 46 0.37 5.25 -8.28
C GLU A 46 -0.27 3.87 -8.54
N LEU A 47 -1.31 3.49 -7.78
CA LEU A 47 -1.99 2.22 -7.96
C LEU A 47 -2.85 2.23 -9.23
N ARG A 48 -2.68 1.23 -10.10
CA ARG A 48 -3.36 1.15 -11.41
C ARG A 48 -4.35 -0.02 -11.53
N GLN A 49 -4.42 -0.86 -10.51
CA GLN A 49 -5.30 -2.02 -10.50
C GLN A 49 -5.89 -2.28 -9.11
N TRP A 50 -7.03 -2.95 -9.11
CA TRP A 50 -7.70 -3.47 -7.93
C TRP A 50 -8.45 -4.76 -8.32
N PRO A 51 -8.50 -5.79 -7.46
CA PRO A 51 -7.80 -5.96 -6.17
C PRO A 51 -6.29 -6.18 -6.36
N ILE A 52 -5.54 -6.15 -5.25
CA ILE A 52 -4.08 -6.39 -5.27
C ILE A 52 -3.63 -7.62 -4.46
N GLN A 53 -4.51 -8.20 -3.65
CA GLN A 53 -4.22 -9.41 -2.86
C GLN A 53 -3.99 -10.59 -3.79
N LEU A 54 -2.86 -11.30 -3.65
CA LEU A 54 -2.46 -12.40 -4.52
C LEU A 54 -3.52 -13.49 -4.53
N HIS A 55 -4.20 -13.73 -3.41
CA HIS A 55 -5.34 -14.65 -3.35
C HIS A 55 -6.51 -14.24 -4.26
N LEU A 56 -6.75 -12.95 -4.46
CA LEU A 56 -7.91 -12.40 -5.17
C LEU A 56 -7.66 -12.09 -6.66
N VAL A 57 -6.43 -11.75 -7.04
CA VAL A 57 -6.13 -11.35 -8.43
C VAL A 57 -6.30 -12.52 -9.40
N PRO A 58 -6.96 -12.36 -10.56
CA PRO A 58 -6.95 -13.37 -11.60
C PRO A 58 -5.57 -13.51 -12.23
N SER A 59 -5.08 -14.73 -12.45
CA SER A 59 -3.73 -14.96 -12.99
C SER A 59 -3.52 -14.37 -14.38
N ARG A 60 -4.61 -14.24 -15.16
CA ARG A 60 -4.64 -13.69 -16.53
C ARG A 60 -5.20 -12.26 -16.60
N ALA A 61 -5.19 -11.52 -15.49
CA ALA A 61 -5.75 -10.17 -15.48
C ALA A 61 -5.03 -9.25 -16.50
N PRO A 62 -5.75 -8.36 -17.21
CA PRO A 62 -5.15 -7.53 -18.27
C PRO A 62 -3.96 -6.68 -17.81
N TYR A 63 -3.95 -6.23 -16.56
CA TYR A 63 -2.86 -5.43 -16.00
C TYR A 63 -1.56 -6.20 -15.77
N PHE A 64 -1.55 -7.53 -15.88
CA PHE A 64 -0.33 -8.33 -15.86
C PHE A 64 0.31 -8.49 -17.25
N GLN A 65 -0.39 -8.16 -18.34
CA GLN A 65 0.11 -8.36 -19.69
C GLN A 65 1.34 -7.50 -19.97
N ASN A 66 2.48 -8.15 -20.25
CA ASN A 66 3.77 -7.50 -20.52
C ASN A 66 4.22 -6.55 -19.39
N ALA A 67 3.79 -6.81 -18.16
CA ALA A 67 4.00 -5.94 -17.01
C ALA A 67 5.37 -6.18 -16.35
N GLU A 68 5.88 -5.15 -15.69
CA GLU A 68 6.84 -5.31 -14.61
C GLU A 68 6.05 -5.58 -13.32
N LEU A 69 6.22 -6.76 -12.75
CA LEU A 69 5.49 -7.21 -11.56
C LEU A 69 6.32 -6.98 -10.29
N ILE A 70 5.69 -6.39 -9.28
CA ILE A 70 6.21 -6.37 -7.91
C ILE A 70 5.37 -7.30 -7.03
N LEU A 71 6.03 -8.25 -6.37
CA LEU A 71 5.45 -9.10 -5.34
C LEU A 71 5.86 -8.56 -3.98
N VAL A 72 4.89 -8.21 -3.15
CA VAL A 72 5.14 -7.36 -1.97
C VAL A 72 4.51 -7.97 -0.74
N ALA A 73 5.22 -8.00 0.38
CA ALA A 73 4.62 -8.40 1.64
C ALA A 73 3.61 -7.34 2.12
N ASP A 74 2.43 -7.76 2.58
CA ASP A 74 1.28 -6.89 2.89
C ASP A 74 1.61 -5.69 3.78
N CYS A 75 2.48 -5.87 4.77
CA CYS A 75 2.85 -4.79 5.69
C CYS A 75 3.79 -3.74 5.08
N VAL A 76 4.39 -3.98 3.90
CA VAL A 76 5.42 -3.10 3.32
C VAL A 76 4.88 -1.72 2.94
N PRO A 77 3.76 -1.57 2.22
CA PRO A 77 3.25 -0.24 1.88
C PRO A 77 2.86 0.58 3.11
N PHE A 78 2.47 -0.09 4.20
CA PHE A 78 2.17 0.55 5.48
C PHE A 78 3.45 0.93 6.26
N ALA A 79 4.50 0.12 6.17
CA ALA A 79 5.76 0.36 6.86
C ALA A 79 6.69 1.33 6.11
N TYR A 80 6.50 1.53 4.81
CA TYR A 80 7.33 2.40 3.98
C TYR A 80 6.52 3.51 3.30
N ALA A 81 6.55 4.71 3.89
CA ALA A 81 5.70 5.83 3.50
C ALA A 81 5.80 6.23 2.01
N ASN A 82 6.98 6.13 1.39
CA ASN A 82 7.18 6.55 0.00
C ASN A 82 7.00 5.42 -1.03
N PHE A 83 6.33 4.32 -0.65
CA PHE A 83 6.22 3.10 -1.46
C PHE A 83 5.68 3.33 -2.88
N HIS A 84 4.67 4.18 -3.01
CA HIS A 84 4.05 4.45 -4.31
C HIS A 84 5.07 5.03 -5.30
N THR A 85 5.85 6.02 -4.86
CA THR A 85 6.86 6.71 -5.67
C THR A 85 8.02 5.79 -6.04
N ASP A 86 8.56 5.05 -5.06
CA ASP A 86 9.82 4.32 -5.24
C ASP A 86 9.65 2.95 -5.90
N PHE A 87 8.48 2.32 -5.72
CA PHE A 87 8.27 0.93 -6.14
C PHE A 87 7.05 0.71 -7.04
N LEU A 88 5.94 1.44 -6.84
CA LEU A 88 4.68 1.12 -7.52
C LEU A 88 4.52 1.81 -8.89
N ARG A 89 5.08 3.01 -9.06
CA ARG A 89 4.93 3.83 -10.28
C ARG A 89 5.17 3.01 -11.55
N GLY A 90 4.12 2.89 -12.36
CA GLY A 90 4.16 2.22 -13.67
C GLY A 90 4.16 0.69 -13.64
N LYS A 91 4.11 0.05 -12.47
CA LYS A 91 4.23 -1.41 -12.31
C LYS A 91 2.92 -2.07 -11.92
N ALA A 92 2.79 -3.36 -12.22
CA ALA A 92 1.75 -4.21 -11.63
C ALA A 92 2.22 -4.68 -10.25
N ILE A 93 1.29 -4.87 -9.33
CA ILE A 93 1.52 -5.31 -7.94
C ILE A 93 0.61 -6.48 -7.60
N ALA A 94 1.18 -7.46 -6.91
CA ALA A 94 0.46 -8.44 -6.12
C ALA A 94 1.03 -8.45 -4.70
N ILE A 95 0.17 -8.56 -3.69
CA ILE A 95 0.58 -8.60 -2.28
C ILE A 95 0.25 -9.95 -1.64
N GLY A 96 1.11 -10.41 -0.74
CA GLY A 96 0.83 -11.59 0.09
C GLY A 96 1.68 -11.61 1.36
N CYS A 97 1.13 -12.11 2.46
CA CYS A 97 1.82 -12.21 3.73
C CYS A 97 2.46 -13.61 3.90
N PRO A 98 3.79 -13.75 3.86
CA PRO A 98 4.44 -15.05 3.93
C PRO A 98 4.28 -15.76 5.29
N LYS A 99 3.75 -15.06 6.29
CA LYS A 99 3.49 -15.60 7.63
C LYS A 99 2.06 -16.08 7.85
N LEU A 100 1.11 -15.59 7.06
CA LEU A 100 -0.32 -15.85 7.26
C LEU A 100 -0.90 -16.71 6.15
N ASP A 101 -0.29 -16.71 4.97
CA ASP A 101 -0.87 -17.29 3.76
C ASP A 101 -0.26 -18.65 3.39
N ASP A 102 -0.98 -19.39 2.53
CA ASP A 102 -0.50 -20.63 1.93
C ASP A 102 0.55 -20.35 0.85
N LEU A 103 1.82 -20.53 1.22
CA LEU A 103 2.97 -20.32 0.35
C LEU A 103 2.98 -21.24 -0.88
N SER A 104 2.42 -22.45 -0.77
CA SER A 104 2.37 -23.40 -1.89
C SER A 104 1.37 -22.92 -2.95
N ALA A 105 0.17 -22.50 -2.50
CA ALA A 105 -0.84 -21.93 -3.39
C ALA A 105 -0.35 -20.63 -4.06
N TYR A 106 0.41 -19.80 -3.34
CA TYR A 106 1.02 -18.60 -3.90
C TYR A 106 2.10 -18.91 -4.94
N GLY A 107 2.95 -19.90 -4.67
CA GLY A 107 3.96 -20.36 -5.64
C GLY A 107 3.34 -20.74 -6.98
N GLU A 108 2.29 -21.57 -6.96
CA GLU A 108 1.58 -21.99 -8.17
C GLU A 108 0.89 -20.80 -8.87
N LYS A 109 0.27 -19.89 -8.10
CA LYS A 109 -0.40 -18.72 -8.67
C LYS A 109 0.58 -17.74 -9.33
N ILE A 110 1.73 -17.51 -8.71
CA ILE A 110 2.80 -16.67 -9.28
C ILE A 110 3.32 -17.30 -10.58
N LYS A 111 3.52 -18.62 -10.59
CA LYS A 111 3.92 -19.37 -11.78
C LYS A 111 2.89 -19.22 -12.91
N GLU A 112 1.60 -19.30 -12.59
CA GLU A 112 0.53 -19.08 -13.59
C GLU A 112 0.55 -17.64 -14.12
N ILE A 113 0.70 -16.63 -13.26
CA ILE A 113 0.79 -15.23 -13.67
C ILE A 113 1.96 -15.01 -14.64
N ILE A 114 3.15 -15.51 -14.29
CA ILE A 114 4.36 -15.35 -15.11
C ILE A 114 4.19 -16.02 -16.48
N SER A 115 3.75 -17.29 -16.49
CA SER A 115 3.62 -18.08 -17.72
C SER A 115 2.49 -17.62 -18.65
N SER A 116 1.44 -17.00 -18.12
CA SER A 116 0.27 -16.62 -18.92
C SER A 116 0.21 -15.16 -19.35
N SER A 117 1.06 -14.29 -18.77
CA SER A 117 0.96 -12.84 -18.96
C SER A 117 2.19 -12.17 -19.57
N GLY A 118 3.25 -12.93 -19.89
CA GLY A 118 4.47 -12.36 -20.48
C GLY A 118 5.15 -11.34 -19.57
N ILE A 119 5.25 -11.64 -18.27
CA ILE A 119 5.85 -10.75 -17.27
C ILE A 119 7.30 -10.42 -17.67
N LYS A 120 7.61 -9.12 -17.79
CA LYS A 120 8.94 -8.64 -18.18
C LYS A 120 9.97 -8.82 -17.06
N SER A 121 9.56 -8.59 -15.82
CA SER A 121 10.43 -8.71 -14.65
C SER A 121 9.62 -8.94 -13.39
N LEU A 122 10.18 -9.68 -12.43
CA LEU A 122 9.61 -9.84 -11.09
C LEU A 122 10.54 -9.24 -10.04
N ARG A 123 10.03 -8.32 -9.22
CA ARG A 123 10.74 -7.81 -8.03
C ARG A 123 10.01 -8.23 -6.77
N VAL A 124 10.72 -8.80 -5.82
CA VAL A 124 10.15 -9.22 -4.53
C VAL A 124 10.59 -8.23 -3.44
N ILE A 125 9.63 -7.67 -2.70
CA ILE A 125 9.86 -6.64 -1.67
C ILE A 125 9.27 -7.12 -0.33
N PHE A 126 10.13 -7.25 0.67
CA PHE A 126 9.75 -7.60 2.06
C PHE A 126 10.64 -6.85 3.05
N ILE A 127 10.22 -6.80 4.32
CA ILE A 127 10.96 -6.15 5.42
C ILE A 127 11.23 -7.19 6.52
N PHE A 128 12.49 -7.33 6.95
CA PHE A 128 12.89 -8.26 8.02
C PHE A 128 13.00 -7.62 9.41
N ARG A 129 13.27 -6.31 9.52
CA ARG A 129 13.25 -5.54 10.78
C ARG A 129 12.95 -4.05 10.53
N LYS A 130 12.57 -3.34 11.59
CA LYS A 130 12.08 -1.94 11.61
C LYS A 130 13.04 -0.93 10.95
N ASP A 131 14.32 -1.30 10.83
CA ASP A 131 15.34 -0.49 10.17
C ASP A 131 15.76 -1.13 8.84
N PHE A 132 15.48 -0.40 7.76
CA PHE A 132 15.91 -0.59 6.38
C PHE A 132 15.29 -1.73 5.55
N LEU A 133 14.46 -1.33 4.57
CA LEU A 133 14.37 -1.97 3.25
C LEU A 133 15.77 -2.03 2.65
N LYS A 134 16.52 -3.11 2.86
CA LYS A 134 17.87 -3.21 2.29
C LYS A 134 17.94 -4.01 1.01
N GLU A 135 17.08 -4.98 0.75
CA GLU A 135 17.24 -5.82 -0.44
C GLU A 135 15.90 -6.31 -0.97
N GLY A 136 15.33 -5.58 -1.92
CA GLY A 136 14.40 -6.20 -2.85
C GLY A 136 15.20 -7.19 -3.70
N ARG A 137 14.79 -8.45 -3.78
CA ARG A 137 15.41 -9.41 -4.71
C ARG A 137 14.80 -9.19 -6.09
N PHE A 138 15.67 -9.02 -7.07
CA PHE A 138 15.29 -8.83 -8.47
C PHE A 138 15.45 -10.16 -9.19
N TYR A 139 14.39 -10.58 -9.87
CA TYR A 139 14.39 -11.75 -10.71
C TYR A 139 14.04 -11.31 -12.12
N ASP A 140 14.97 -11.49 -13.05
CA ASP A 140 14.70 -11.31 -14.47
C ASP A 140 13.89 -12.51 -14.95
N CYS A 141 12.64 -12.26 -15.35
CA CYS A 141 11.73 -13.29 -15.82
C CYS A 141 11.87 -13.60 -17.31
N SER A 142 12.71 -12.86 -18.03
CA SER A 142 12.97 -13.08 -19.47
C SER A 142 13.49 -14.49 -19.79
N ASN A 143 14.08 -15.18 -18.80
CA ASN A 143 14.69 -16.51 -18.93
C ASN A 143 14.05 -17.59 -18.04
N LEU A 144 12.86 -17.32 -17.45
CA LEU A 144 12.19 -18.21 -16.49
C LEU A 144 11.16 -19.17 -17.12
N LEU A 145 11.14 -19.26 -18.46
CA LEU A 145 10.27 -20.13 -19.25
C LEU A 145 11.11 -21.04 -20.16
#